data_AF-X1JPZ5-F1
#
_entry.id   AF-X1JPZ5-F1
#
_cell.length_a   1.000
_cell.length_b   1.000
_cell.length_c   1.000
_cell.angle_alpha   90.00
_cell.angle_beta   90.00
_cell.angle_gamma   90.00
#
_symmetry.space_group_name_H-M   'P 1'
#
loop_
_entity.id
_entity.type
_entity.pdbx_description
1 polymer ?
#
loop_
_entity_poly.entity_id
_entity_poly.type
_entity_poly.pdbx_seq_one_letter_code
_entity_poly.pdbx_strand_id
1 'polypeptide(L)' 'GAIVIDVWKDTYANFPPTNDDAMPGAGKEPTITATNQKGQDLDISDWATVAIAAGDVLAFNVDSCAAITRVTLSLKATKT' A
#
# COMPACT_ATOMS: atom_id res chain seq x y z
N GLY A 1 -10.69 -7.58 -13.85
CA GLY A 1 -10.74 -7.77 -12.39
C GLY A 1 -10.48 -6.44 -11.71
N ALA A 2 -10.72 -6.35 -10.41
CA ALA A 2 -10.41 -5.17 -9.61
C ALA A 2 -9.65 -5.59 -8.37
N ILE A 3 -8.83 -4.71 -7.81
CA ILE A 3 -8.15 -4.96 -6.53
C ILE A 3 -7.85 -3.62 -5.85
N VAL A 4 -7.99 -3.60 -4.53
CA VAL A 4 -7.54 -2.53 -3.65
C VAL A 4 -6.52 -3.15 -2.71
N ILE A 5 -5.32 -2.58 -2.65
CA ILE A 5 -4.23 -3.06 -1.80
C ILE A 5 -3.80 -1.89 -0.92
N ASP A 6 -3.84 -2.07 0.39
CA ASP A 6 -3.29 -1.13 1.33
C ASP A 6 -1.85 -1.50 1.70
N VAL A 7 -1.06 -0.49 2.06
CA VAL A 7 0.35 -0.61 2.41
C VAL A 7 0.53 -0.12 3.84
N TRP A 8 0.89 -1.03 4.73
CA TRP A 8 1.09 -0.73 6.14
C TRP A 8 2.56 -0.74 6.49
N LYS A 9 2.97 0.11 7.42
CA LYS A 9 4.34 0.18 7.91
C LYS A 9 4.38 0.20 9.42
N ASP A 10 5.10 -0.74 10.00
CA ASP A 10 5.35 -0.78 11.44
C ASP A 10 6.79 -1.14 11.75
N THR A 11 7.18 -1.02 13.01
CA THR A 11 8.44 -1.53 13.53
C THR A 11 8.35 -3.03 13.78
N TYR A 12 9.49 -3.71 13.73
CA TYR A 12 9.54 -5.14 14.07
C TYR A 12 9.02 -5.45 15.49
N ALA A 13 9.14 -4.51 16.44
CA ALA A 13 8.72 -4.69 17.83
C ALA A 13 7.20 -4.72 18.02
N ASN A 14 6.45 -4.08 17.12
CA ASN A 14 5.00 -3.94 17.19
C ASN A 14 4.25 -4.91 16.26
N PHE A 15 4.96 -5.78 15.55
CA PHE A 15 4.37 -6.75 14.64
C PHE A 15 3.29 -7.62 15.34
N PRO A 16 2.12 -7.85 14.70
CA PRO A 16 1.79 -7.55 13.31
C PRO A 16 1.21 -6.15 13.06
N PRO A 17 1.57 -5.50 11.93
CA PRO A 17 0.93 -4.26 11.49
C PRO A 17 -0.59 -4.43 11.34
N THR A 18 -1.32 -3.35 11.58
CA THR A 18 -2.77 -3.26 11.49
C THR A 18 -3.18 -2.12 10.54
N ASN A 19 -4.49 -1.95 10.34
CA ASN A 19 -5.02 -0.84 9.55
C ASN A 19 -4.64 0.56 10.10
N ASP A 20 -4.31 0.66 11.40
CA ASP A 20 -3.85 1.92 11.99
C ASP A 20 -2.43 2.31 11.52
N ASP A 21 -1.71 1.36 10.94
CA ASP A 21 -0.35 1.53 10.41
C ASP A 21 -0.34 1.84 8.89
N ALA A 22 -1.51 2.19 8.33
CA ALA A 22 -1.66 2.52 6.93
C ALA A 22 -0.77 3.71 6.52
N MET A 23 0.01 3.51 5.45
CA MET A 23 0.81 4.57 4.86
C MET A 23 -0.03 5.50 3.99
N PRO A 24 -0.87 5.00 3.05
CA PRO A 24 -1.79 5.83 2.29
C PRO A 24 -2.85 6.45 3.23
N GLY A 25 -3.32 7.64 2.90
CA GLY A 25 -4.51 8.18 3.55
C GLY A 25 -5.75 7.33 3.23
N ALA A 26 -6.77 7.39 4.09
CA ALA A 26 -8.01 6.63 3.87
C ALA A 26 -8.63 6.89 2.49
N GLY A 27 -8.89 5.82 1.72
CA GLY A 27 -9.43 5.88 0.37
C GLY A 27 -8.40 6.20 -0.72
N LYS A 28 -7.10 6.23 -0.36
CA LYS A 28 -5.97 6.52 -1.26
C LYS A 28 -5.12 5.29 -1.52
N GLU A 29 -5.65 4.12 -1.19
CA GLU A 29 -4.98 2.85 -1.36
C GLU A 29 -4.79 2.56 -2.86
N PRO A 30 -3.61 2.01 -3.26
CA PRO A 30 -3.37 1.54 -4.62
C PRO A 30 -4.51 0.69 -5.17
N THR A 31 -5.21 1.22 -6.18
CA THR A 31 -6.43 0.63 -6.73
C THR A 31 -6.35 0.37 -8.23
N ILE A 32 -6.69 -0.85 -8.63
CA ILE A 32 -7.07 -1.16 -10.02
C ILE A 32 -8.59 -1.32 -10.05
N THR A 33 -9.27 -0.40 -10.73
CA THR A 33 -10.73 -0.49 -10.95
C THR A 33 -11.04 -1.52 -12.03
N ALA A 34 -12.29 -1.99 -12.09
CA ALA A 34 -12.71 -3.03 -13.04
C ALA A 34 -12.51 -2.67 -14.52
N THR A 35 -12.45 -1.37 -14.84
CA THR A 35 -12.26 -0.85 -16.21
C THR A 35 -10.80 -0.68 -16.61
N ASN A 36 -9.87 -0.78 -15.65
CA ASN A 36 -8.46 -0.46 -15.86
C ASN A 36 -7.60 -1.72 -15.85
N GLN A 37 -6.48 -1.67 -16.57
CA GLN A 37 -5.47 -2.74 -16.56
C GLN A 37 -4.37 -2.49 -15.52
N LYS A 38 -4.22 -1.24 -15.08
CA LYS A 38 -3.22 -0.79 -14.10
C LYS A 38 -3.77 0.40 -13.30
N GLY A 39 -3.23 0.59 -12.11
CA GLY A 39 -3.45 1.76 -11.26
C GLY A 39 -2.09 2.35 -10.90
N GLN A 40 -2.03 3.66 -10.80
CA GLN A 40 -0.85 4.35 -10.30
C GLN A 40 -1.32 5.55 -9.52
N ASP A 41 -0.84 5.65 -8.29
CA ASP A 41 -0.92 6.88 -7.53
C ASP A 41 0.39 7.67 -7.72
N LEU A 42 0.25 8.95 -8.06
CA LEU A 42 1.36 9.89 -8.25
C LEU A 42 1.33 11.00 -7.21
N ASP A 43 0.25 11.13 -6.45
CA ASP A 43 0.05 12.18 -5.46
C ASP A 43 0.15 11.59 -4.06
N ILE A 44 1.38 11.44 -3.58
CA ILE A 44 1.67 10.91 -2.24
C ILE A 44 1.52 11.97 -1.13
N SER A 45 0.89 13.11 -1.40
CA SER A 45 0.75 14.20 -0.42
C SER A 45 -0.17 13.84 0.75
N ASP A 46 -1.02 12.83 0.56
CA ASP A 46 -1.96 12.30 1.54
C ASP A 46 -1.44 11.05 2.29
N TRP A 47 -0.20 10.63 2.04
CA TRP A 47 0.43 9.55 2.79
C TRP A 47 0.89 10.05 4.16
N ALA A 48 0.34 9.47 5.22
CA ALA A 48 0.64 9.87 6.60
C ALA A 48 2.09 9.56 6.99
N THR A 49 2.66 8.49 6.44
CA THR A 49 4.04 8.06 6.68
C THR A 49 4.78 7.83 5.36
N VAL A 50 5.85 8.59 5.12
CA VAL A 50 6.65 8.51 3.88
C VAL A 50 8.10 8.07 4.13
N ALA A 51 8.49 7.87 5.39
CA ALA A 51 9.82 7.42 5.77
C ALA A 51 9.81 5.94 6.16
N ILE A 52 10.65 5.15 5.47
CA ILE A 52 10.89 3.74 5.74
C ILE A 52 12.32 3.63 6.27
N ALA A 53 12.45 3.30 7.55
CA ALA A 53 13.75 3.13 8.20
C ALA A 53 14.26 1.70 8.05
N ALA A 54 15.56 1.51 8.25
CA ALA A 54 16.13 0.17 8.33
C ALA A 54 15.52 -0.60 9.51
N GLY A 55 14.95 -1.77 9.23
CA GLY A 55 14.27 -2.60 10.23
C GLY A 55 12.75 -2.41 10.32
N ASP A 56 12.18 -1.45 9.58
CA ASP A 56 10.73 -1.35 9.42
C ASP A 56 10.20 -2.55 8.61
N VAL A 57 8.97 -2.96 8.90
CA VAL A 57 8.23 -4.02 8.21
C VAL A 57 7.15 -3.37 7.34
N LEU A 58 7.13 -3.72 6.06
CA LEU A 58 6.03 -3.38 5.16
C LEU A 58 5.10 -4.58 5.02
N ALA A 59 3.83 -4.37 5.31
CA ALA A 59 2.77 -5.33 5.08
C ALA A 59 1.86 -4.84 3.94
N PHE A 60 1.41 -5.78 3.11
CA PHE A 60 0.52 -5.51 1.99
C PHE A 60 -0.80 -6.21 2.26
N ASN A 61 -1.83 -5.43 2.58
CA ASN A 61 -3.16 -5.95 2.86
C ASN A 61 -4.03 -5.87 1.61
N VAL A 62 -4.76 -6.94 1.31
CA VAL A 62 -5.73 -6.92 0.20
C VAL A 62 -7.10 -6.62 0.77
N ASP A 63 -7.50 -5.35 0.70
CA ASP A 63 -8.81 -4.91 1.22
C ASP A 63 -9.96 -5.50 0.40
N SER A 64 -9.77 -5.59 -0.91
CA SER A 64 -10.73 -6.23 -1.80
C SER A 64 -10.06 -6.74 -3.07
N CYS A 65 -10.58 -7.84 -3.61
CA CYS A 65 -10.14 -8.40 -4.89
C CYS A 65 -11.32 -9.04 -5.64
N ALA A 66 -11.40 -8.76 -6.95
CA ALA A 66 -12.32 -9.37 -7.88
C ALA A 66 -11.57 -9.91 -9.09
N ALA A 67 -11.52 -11.23 -9.23
CA ALA A 67 -10.95 -11.97 -10.37
C ALA A 67 -9.44 -11.79 -10.66
N ILE A 68 -8.73 -10.90 -9.95
CA ILE A 68 -7.27 -10.77 -10.10
C ILE A 68 -6.60 -11.89 -9.30
N THR A 69 -5.84 -12.74 -9.98
CA THR A 69 -5.11 -13.88 -9.38
C THR A 69 -3.62 -13.63 -9.26
N ARG A 70 -3.11 -12.61 -9.95
CA ARG A 70 -1.72 -12.16 -9.88
C ARG A 70 -1.67 -10.66 -10.10
N VAL A 71 -0.99 -9.96 -9.19
CA VAL A 71 -0.76 -8.52 -9.24
C VAL A 71 0.68 -8.24 -8.81
N THR A 72 1.26 -7.16 -9.32
CA THR A 72 2.54 -6.64 -8.85
C THR A 72 2.27 -5.26 -8.27
N LEU A 73 2.59 -5.05 -7.00
CA LEU A 73 2.65 -3.73 -6.40
C LEU A 73 4.11 -3.25 -6.42
N SER A 74 4.34 -2.03 -6.91
CA SER A 74 5.67 -1.43 -6.95
C SER A 74 5.65 -0.09 -6.22
N LEU A 75 6.57 0.09 -5.27
CA LEU A 75 6.77 1.35 -4.57
C LEU A 75 8.02 2.05 -5.12
N LYS A 76 7.89 3.34 -5.43
CA LYS A 76 9.03 4.18 -5.79
C LYS A 76 9.44 4.97 -4.56
N ALA A 77 10.65 4.72 -4.05
CA ALA A 77 11.20 5.38 -2.88
C ALA A 77 12.44 6.21 -3.25
N THR A 78 12.67 7.29 -2.50
CA THR A 78 13.91 8.07 -2.55
C THR A 78 14.81 7.60 -1.41
N LYS A 79 16.05 7.22 -1.72
CA LYS A 79 17.06 6.94 -0.70
C LYS A 79 17.60 8.27 -0.16
N THR A 80 17.48 8.48 1.14
CA THR A 80 18.02 9.64 1.87
C THR A 80 19.24 9.24 2.68
#